data_AF-A0A451ALR6-F1
#
_entry.id   AF-A0A451ALR6-F1
#
_cell.length_a   1.000
_cell.length_b   1.000
_cell.length_c   1.000
_cell.angle_alpha   90.00
_cell.angle_beta   90.00
_cell.angle_gamma   90.00
#
_symmetry.space_group_name_H-M   'P 1'
#
loop_
_entity.id
_entity.type
_entity.pdbx_description
1 polymer ?
#
loop_
_entity_poly.entity_id
_entity_poly.type
_entity_poly.pdbx_seq_one_letter_code
_entity_poly.pdbx_strand_id
1 'polypeptide(L)'
;MADHLPLLVFPQARTIPPKGKGFPQSKLHFPGHAKQVERLTPQLTDLEQEFSRYKADVSGSATGLEPEMVLVIEIAGSVDDFQGAVEKTNGLEWLGEWEIQDIEPDDDFYEPTKFGLIVMNSRPA
;
A
#
# COMPACT_ATOMS: atom_id res chain seq x y z
N MET A 1 3.51 -55.24 -13.67
CA MET A 1 2.11 -54.86 -13.93
C MET A 1 2.00 -53.36 -13.73
N ALA A 2 2.31 -52.57 -14.76
CA ALA A 2 2.15 -51.13 -14.72
C ALA A 2 2.00 -50.59 -16.16
N ASP A 3 1.03 -51.07 -16.93
CA ASP A 3 1.12 -50.93 -18.39
C ASP A 3 -0.04 -50.25 -19.09
N HIS A 4 -1.02 -49.64 -18.42
CA HIS A 4 -2.06 -48.88 -19.13
C HIS A 4 -2.47 -47.60 -18.39
N LEU A 5 -1.68 -46.53 -18.54
CA LEU A 5 -2.14 -45.17 -18.28
C LEU A 5 -2.51 -44.50 -19.62
N PRO A 6 -3.66 -43.81 -19.71
CA PRO A 6 -4.08 -43.19 -20.96
C PRO A 6 -3.13 -42.06 -21.37
N LEU A 7 -2.80 -42.01 -22.66
CA LEU A 7 -2.01 -40.93 -23.24
C LEU A 7 -2.85 -39.65 -23.30
N LEU A 8 -2.51 -38.67 -22.47
CA LEU A 8 -3.08 -37.33 -22.52
C LEU A 8 -2.29 -36.50 -23.53
N VAL A 9 -2.90 -36.25 -24.69
CA VAL A 9 -2.36 -35.32 -25.69
C VAL A 9 -2.91 -33.94 -25.40
N PHE A 10 -2.06 -33.05 -24.87
CA PHE A 10 -2.44 -31.66 -24.66
C PHE A 10 -2.30 -30.86 -25.96
N PRO A 11 -3.25 -29.96 -26.28
CA PRO A 11 -3.10 -29.03 -27.39
C PRO A 11 -1.95 -28.06 -27.11
N GLN A 12 -1.32 -27.56 -28.18
CA GLN A 12 -0.32 -26.50 -28.03
C GLN A 12 -0.97 -25.26 -27.42
N ALA A 13 -0.33 -24.72 -26.39
CA ALA A 13 -0.77 -23.49 -25.74
C ALA A 13 -0.87 -22.36 -26.77
N ARG A 14 -2.00 -21.65 -26.77
CA ARG A 14 -2.21 -20.45 -27.58
C ARG A 14 -2.31 -19.26 -26.66
N THR A 15 -1.42 -18.29 -26.82
CA THR A 15 -1.52 -17.00 -26.14
C THR A 15 -2.63 -16.19 -26.79
N ILE A 16 -3.70 -15.94 -26.05
CA ILE A 16 -4.79 -15.06 -26.49
C ILE A 16 -4.50 -13.67 -25.90
N PRO A 17 -4.40 -12.60 -26.70
CA PRO A 17 -4.25 -11.26 -26.16
C PRO A 17 -5.51 -10.90 -25.36
N PRO A 18 -5.37 -10.21 -24.21
CA PRO A 18 -6.52 -9.80 -23.42
C PRO A 18 -7.48 -8.97 -24.28
N LYS A 19 -8.76 -9.34 -24.30
CA LYS A 19 -9.79 -8.65 -25.08
C LYS A 19 -10.39 -7.54 -24.24
N GLY A 20 -9.90 -6.31 -24.40
CA GLY A 20 -10.43 -5.12 -23.75
C GLY A 20 -9.45 -3.96 -23.86
N LYS A 21 -9.95 -2.72 -23.93
CA LYS A 21 -9.15 -1.56 -23.54
C LYS A 21 -8.92 -1.71 -22.04
N GLY A 22 -7.67 -1.67 -21.59
CA GLY A 22 -7.36 -1.75 -20.16
C GLY A 22 -8.29 -0.82 -19.39
N PHE A 23 -8.86 -1.32 -18.29
CA PHE A 23 -9.64 -0.47 -17.40
C PHE A 23 -8.76 0.72 -17.05
N PRO A 24 -9.26 1.96 -17.16
CA PRO A 24 -8.47 3.10 -16.75
C PRO A 24 -8.11 2.89 -15.28
N GLN A 25 -6.83 2.83 -14.96
CA GLN A 25 -6.39 2.82 -13.57
C GLN A 25 -7.05 4.02 -12.89
N SER A 26 -7.80 3.74 -11.82
CA SER A 26 -8.26 4.78 -10.92
C SER A 26 -7.04 5.55 -10.47
N LYS A 27 -7.08 6.88 -10.65
CA LYS A 27 -6.02 7.74 -10.13
C LYS A 27 -6.49 8.21 -8.77
N LEU A 28 -6.07 7.49 -7.74
CA LEU A 28 -6.26 7.92 -6.36
C LEU A 28 -5.72 9.35 -6.21
N HIS A 29 -6.54 10.25 -5.66
CA HIS A 29 -6.07 11.53 -5.18
C HIS A 29 -5.40 11.31 -3.82
N PHE A 30 -4.26 11.96 -3.61
CA PHE A 30 -3.55 12.00 -2.35
C PHE A 30 -2.97 13.41 -2.17
N PRO A 31 -2.73 13.85 -0.92
CA PRO A 31 -2.22 15.19 -0.66
C PRO A 31 -0.84 15.37 -1.29
N GLY A 32 -0.58 16.56 -1.83
CA GLY A 32 0.75 16.91 -2.32
C GLY A 32 1.78 17.02 -1.19
N HIS A 33 3.07 16.93 -1.53
CA HIS A 33 4.18 16.91 -0.58
C HIS A 33 4.11 18.00 0.50
N ALA A 34 3.82 19.26 0.14
CA ALA A 34 3.75 20.35 1.10
C ALA A 34 2.68 20.12 2.19
N LYS A 35 1.49 19.62 1.79
CA LYS A 35 0.40 19.29 2.72
C LYS A 35 0.73 18.05 3.54
N GLN A 36 1.44 17.07 2.97
CA GLN A 36 1.93 15.92 3.72
C GLN A 36 2.91 16.34 4.82
N VAL A 37 3.87 17.23 4.52
CA VAL A 37 4.81 17.78 5.52
C VAL A 37 4.03 18.48 6.64
N GLU A 38 3.12 19.40 6.30
CA GLU A 38 2.30 20.10 7.29
C GLU A 38 1.53 19.15 8.21
N ARG A 39 0.96 18.07 7.65
CA ARG A 39 0.18 17.07 8.40
C ARG A 39 1.05 16.14 9.26
N LEU A 40 2.19 15.69 8.74
CA LEU A 40 2.97 14.60 9.33
C LEU A 40 4.08 15.08 10.27
N THR A 41 4.70 16.24 10.01
CA THR A 41 5.77 16.79 10.84
C THR A 41 5.42 16.86 12.34
N PRO A 42 4.24 17.36 12.78
CA PRO A 42 3.93 17.39 14.21
C PRO A 42 3.85 15.98 14.81
N GLN A 43 3.22 15.03 14.12
CA GLN A 43 3.07 13.65 14.60
C GLN A 43 4.42 12.94 14.74
N LEU A 44 5.32 13.12 13.76
CA LEU A 44 6.67 12.57 13.82
C LEU A 44 7.52 13.22 14.92
N THR A 45 7.36 14.53 15.13
CA THR A 45 8.06 15.25 16.22
C THR A 45 7.64 14.72 17.59
N ASP A 46 6.33 14.51 17.80
CA ASP A 46 5.80 13.96 19.04
C ASP A 46 6.28 12.52 19.24
N LEU A 47 6.29 11.70 18.18
CA LEU A 47 6.79 10.33 18.20
C LEU A 47 8.28 10.27 18.61
N GLU A 48 9.12 11.13 18.01
CA GLU A 48 10.55 11.23 18.34
C GLU A 48 10.78 11.61 19.82
N GLN A 49 9.95 12.51 20.35
CA GLN A 49 10.04 12.93 21.75
C GLN A 49 9.66 11.80 22.70
N GLU A 50 8.55 11.09 22.43
CA GLU A 50 8.13 9.94 23.23
C GLU A 50 9.14 8.80 23.17
N PHE A 51 9.73 8.52 22.01
CA PHE A 51 10.77 7.51 21.87
C PHE A 51 12.01 7.86 22.70
N SER A 52 12.40 9.14 22.71
CA SER A 52 13.52 9.61 23.52
C SER A 52 13.25 9.46 25.02
N ARG A 53 12.02 9.75 25.46
CA ARG A 53 11.59 9.55 26.86
C ARG A 53 11.58 8.09 27.25
N TYR A 54 11.00 7.24 26.40
CA TYR A 54 10.94 5.79 26.61
C TYR A 54 12.34 5.17 26.70
N LYS A 55 13.24 5.54 25.79
CA LYS A 55 14.64 5.08 25.82
C LYS A 55 15.34 5.49 27.12
N ALA A 56 15.12 6.73 27.58
CA ALA A 56 15.68 7.20 28.85
C ALA A 56 15.16 6.41 30.05
N ASP A 57 13.85 6.13 30.10
CA ASP A 57 13.21 5.38 31.19
C ASP A 57 13.72 3.93 31.26
N VAL A 58 13.74 3.22 30.12
CA VAL A 58 14.17 1.82 30.06
C VAL A 58 15.67 1.67 30.33
N SER A 59 16.51 2.56 29.81
CA SER A 59 17.97 2.50 29.97
C SER A 59 18.44 2.61 31.43
N GLY A 60 17.66 3.27 32.30
CA GLY A 60 17.96 3.37 33.73
C GLY A 60 17.70 2.06 34.49
N SER A 61 16.83 1.20 33.97
CA SER A 61 16.43 -0.07 34.61
C SER A 61 17.20 -1.29 34.10
N ALA A 62 17.69 -1.24 32.86
CA ALA A 62 18.41 -2.33 32.23
C ALA A 62 19.64 -1.79 31.48
N THR A 63 20.76 -1.70 32.19
CA THR A 63 22.02 -1.20 31.63
C THR A 63 22.41 -2.02 30.39
N GLY A 64 22.41 -1.38 29.22
CA GLY A 64 22.86 -1.96 27.96
C GLY A 64 21.79 -2.60 27.07
N LEU A 65 20.49 -2.49 27.41
CA LEU A 65 19.42 -2.88 26.48
C LEU A 65 19.03 -1.72 25.57
N GLU A 66 19.03 -1.96 24.26
CA GLU A 66 18.35 -1.10 23.29
C GLU A 66 16.94 -1.65 23.07
N PRO A 67 15.89 -0.87 23.35
CA PRO A 67 14.52 -1.36 23.17
C PRO A 67 14.18 -1.52 21.69
N GLU A 68 13.61 -2.67 21.33
CA GLU A 68 13.01 -2.91 20.01
C GLU A 68 11.61 -2.28 19.95
N MET A 69 11.34 -1.54 18.88
CA MET A 69 10.11 -0.76 18.70
C MET A 69 9.52 -1.05 17.33
N VAL A 70 8.19 -1.20 17.26
CA VAL A 70 7.46 -1.48 16.02
C VAL A 70 6.56 -0.29 15.69
N LEU A 71 6.63 0.18 14.45
CA LEU A 71 5.77 1.24 13.92
C LEU A 71 4.83 0.65 12.87
N VAL A 72 3.53 0.90 13.04
CA VAL A 72 2.49 0.51 12.09
C VAL A 72 2.00 1.76 11.37
N ILE A 73 2.03 1.74 10.03
CA ILE A 73 1.66 2.87 9.18
C ILE A 73 0.63 2.41 8.16
N GLU A 74 -0.47 3.15 8.07
CA GLU A 74 -1.43 3.03 6.98
C GLU A 74 -1.00 3.92 5.82
N ILE A 75 -0.95 3.36 4.62
CA ILE A 75 -0.52 4.08 3.42
C ILE A 75 -1.58 4.02 2.32
N ALA A 76 -1.72 5.13 1.60
CA ALA A 76 -2.48 5.20 0.37
C ALA A 76 -1.50 5.19 -0.82
N GLY A 77 -1.30 4.03 -1.44
CA GLY A 77 -0.34 3.87 -2.52
C GLY A 77 0.24 2.45 -2.62
N SER A 78 1.38 2.33 -3.29
CA SER A 78 2.08 1.06 -3.45
C SER A 78 2.86 0.69 -2.18
N VAL A 79 2.58 -0.48 -1.62
CA VAL A 79 3.35 -1.06 -0.52
C VAL A 79 4.81 -1.31 -0.94
N ASP A 80 5.03 -1.74 -2.18
CA ASP A 80 6.38 -2.00 -2.70
C ASP A 80 7.23 -0.72 -2.74
N ASP A 81 6.63 0.41 -3.15
CA ASP A 81 7.34 1.70 -3.17
C ASP A 81 7.67 2.18 -1.75
N PHE A 82 6.74 1.94 -0.80
CA PHE A 82 6.94 2.30 0.59
C PHE A 82 8.01 1.43 1.26
N GLN A 83 7.98 0.11 1.06
CA GLN A 83 9.03 -0.80 1.53
C GLN A 83 10.39 -0.36 0.99
N GLY A 84 10.49 -0.05 -0.30
CA GLY A 84 11.73 0.43 -0.91
C GLY A 84 12.20 1.79 -0.39
N ALA A 85 11.34 2.58 0.24
CA ALA A 85 11.72 3.80 0.97
C ALA A 85 12.23 3.46 2.38
N VAL A 86 11.54 2.57 3.11
CA VAL A 86 11.92 2.11 4.46
C VAL A 86 13.32 1.48 4.44
N GLU A 87 13.59 0.60 3.49
CA GLU A 87 14.90 -0.07 3.36
C GLU A 87 16.07 0.91 3.10
N LYS A 88 15.78 2.13 2.65
CA LYS A 88 16.77 3.20 2.43
C LYS A 88 16.91 4.13 3.64
N THR A 89 16.08 3.97 4.66
CA THR A 89 16.12 4.77 5.89
C THR A 89 16.92 4.04 6.95
N ASN A 90 18.06 4.63 7.35
CA ASN A 90 18.93 4.04 8.36
C ASN A 90 18.21 3.88 9.71
N GLY A 91 18.29 2.67 10.28
CA GLY A 91 17.70 2.35 11.58
C GLY A 91 16.24 1.88 11.51
N LEU A 92 15.66 1.76 10.31
CA LEU A 92 14.38 1.08 10.11
C LEU A 92 14.60 -0.28 9.46
N GLU A 93 13.82 -1.26 9.92
CA GLU A 93 13.74 -2.58 9.33
C GLU A 93 12.29 -2.87 8.97
N TRP A 94 12.07 -3.44 7.78
CA TRP A 94 10.75 -3.87 7.36
C TRP A 94 10.43 -5.23 7.98
N LEU A 95 9.46 -5.26 8.89
CA LEU A 95 9.08 -6.48 9.63
C LEU A 95 8.01 -7.33 8.93
N GLY A 96 7.45 -6.86 7.81
CA GLY A 96 6.77 -7.72 6.85
C GLY A 96 5.43 -8.30 7.28
N GLU A 97 4.44 -7.44 7.49
CA GLU A 97 3.01 -7.78 7.40
C GLU A 97 2.26 -6.56 6.85
N TRP A 98 1.36 -6.76 5.87
CA TRP A 98 0.46 -5.71 5.39
C TRP A 98 -0.92 -6.31 5.15
N GLU A 99 -1.94 -5.63 5.66
CA GLU A 99 -3.33 -5.93 5.35
C GLU A 99 -3.83 -4.89 4.36
N ILE A 100 -4.50 -5.35 3.29
CA ILE A 100 -5.28 -4.45 2.44
C ILE A 100 -6.60 -4.23 3.15
N GLN A 101 -6.73 -3.10 3.84
CA GLN A 101 -8.02 -2.62 4.29
C GLN A 101 -8.53 -1.55 3.32
N ASP A 102 -9.83 -1.54 3.06
CA ASP A 102 -10.46 -0.46 2.32
C ASP A 102 -10.38 0.82 3.17
N ILE A 103 -9.53 1.76 2.77
CA ILE A 103 -9.43 3.07 3.40
C ILE A 103 -10.67 3.87 2.96
N GLU A 104 -11.50 4.28 3.93
CA GLU A 104 -12.65 5.13 3.62
C GLU A 104 -12.18 6.45 2.99
N PRO A 105 -12.81 6.90 1.88
CA PRO A 105 -12.41 8.15 1.25
C PRO A 105 -12.59 9.35 2.18
N ASP A 106 -11.60 10.25 2.19
CA ASP A 106 -11.63 11.51 2.93
C ASP A 106 -11.28 12.71 2.02
N ASP A 107 -11.08 13.90 2.61
CA ASP A 107 -10.75 15.13 1.88
C ASP A 107 -9.41 15.06 1.12
N ASP A 108 -8.53 14.16 1.50
CA ASP A 108 -7.17 14.02 1.00
C ASP A 108 -6.98 12.74 0.18
N PHE A 109 -7.67 11.67 0.52
CA PHE A 109 -7.57 10.34 -0.08
C PHE A 109 -8.91 9.93 -0.68
N TYR A 110 -9.08 10.10 -2.00
CA TYR A 110 -10.33 9.75 -2.68
C TYR A 110 -10.12 9.40 -4.15
N GLU A 111 -11.07 8.70 -4.75
CA GLU A 111 -11.10 8.52 -6.20
C GLU A 111 -11.89 9.67 -6.84
N PRO A 112 -11.29 10.52 -7.70
CA PRO A 112 -12.04 11.55 -8.38
C PRO A 112 -13.04 10.91 -9.34
N THR A 113 -14.33 11.15 -9.07
CA THR A 113 -15.44 10.60 -9.86
C THR A 113 -15.30 11.01 -11.32
N LYS A 114 -15.08 10.04 -12.21
CA LYS A 114 -15.20 10.28 -13.66
C LYS A 114 -16.68 10.42 -14.01
N PHE A 115 -17.18 11.65 -14.09
CA PHE A 115 -18.48 11.91 -14.72
C PHE A 115 -18.37 11.63 -16.23
N GLY A 116 -18.62 10.39 -16.62
CA GLY A 116 -18.97 10.04 -17.99
C GLY A 116 -20.44 10.37 -18.20
N LEU A 117 -20.74 11.47 -18.88
CA LEU A 117 -22.10 11.79 -19.33
C LEU A 117 -22.51 10.69 -20.35
N ILE A 118 -23.26 9.68 -19.92
CA ILE A 118 -23.90 8.75 -20.86
C ILE A 118 -25.17 9.45 -21.37
N VAL A 119 -25.06 10.14 -22.49
CA VAL A 119 -26.24 10.63 -23.23
C VAL A 119 -26.90 9.43 -23.89
N MET A 120 -27.87 8.82 -23.20
CA MET A 120 -28.76 7.83 -23.81
C MET A 120 -29.84 8.57 -24.60
N ASN A 121 -29.68 8.62 -25.92
CA ASN A 121 -30.72 9.17 -26.79
C ASN A 121 -31.76 8.06 -27.05
N SER A 122 -32.92 8.15 -26.40
CA SER A 122 -34.04 7.25 -26.65
C SER A 122 -34.72 7.69 -27.94
N ARG A 123 -34.61 6.90 -29.01
CA ARG A 123 -35.43 7.13 -30.20
C ARG A 123 -36.87 6.70 -29.89
N PRO A 124 -37.88 7.56 -30.11
CA PRO A 124 -39.27 7.13 -30.02
C PRO A 124 -39.55 6.09 -31.12
N ALA A 125 -40.34 5.06 -30.74
CA ALA A 125 -40.82 4.01 -31.62
C ALA A 125 -41.83 4.52 -32.65
#